data_AF-A0A6L8XY01-F1
#
_entry.id   AF-A0A6L8XY01-F1
#
_cell.length_a   1.000
_cell.length_b   1.000
_cell.length_c   1.000
_cell.angle_alpha   90.00
_cell.angle_beta   90.00
_cell.angle_gamma   90.00
#
_symmetry.space_group_name_H-M   'P 1'
#
loop_
_entity.id
_entity.type
_entity.pdbx_description
1 polymer ?
#
loop_
_entity_poly.entity_id
_entity_poly.type
_entity_poly.pdbx_seq_one_letter_code
_entity_poly.pdbx_strand_id
1 'polypeptide(L)' 'GARYFIRELLKPLPATERSLLEAKVPPVKRRTSCVYADLRKLYSEMERLKAA' A
#
# COMPACT_ATOMS: atom_id res chain seq x y z
N GLY A 1 7.13 -12.03 4.46
CA GLY A 1 7.84 -10.76 4.17
C GLY A 1 6.86 -9.66 3.81
N ALA A 2 7.24 -8.39 3.98
CA ALA A 2 6.36 -7.21 3.82
C ALA A 2 5.55 -7.19 2.52
N ARG A 3 6.15 -7.65 1.42
CA ARG A 3 5.49 -7.86 0.11
C ARG A 3 4.16 -8.65 0.19
N TYR A 4 4.12 -9.73 0.97
CA TYR A 4 2.92 -10.56 1.07
C TYR A 4 1.80 -9.82 1.79
N PHE A 5 2.11 -9.17 2.91
CA PHE A 5 1.16 -8.37 3.68
C PHE A 5 0.57 -7.22 2.86
N ILE A 6 1.41 -6.50 2.13
CA ILE A 6 0.97 -5.41 1.24
C ILE A 6 0.03 -5.94 0.16
N ARG A 7 0.34 -7.10 -0.43
CA ARG A 7 -0.55 -7.71 -1.43
C ARG A 7 -1.91 -8.08 -0.85
N GLU A 8 -1.95 -8.71 0.33
CA GLU A 8 -3.20 -9.07 0.99
C GLU A 8 -4.01 -7.82 1.38
N LEU A 9 -3.34 -6.74 1.84
CA LEU A 9 -3.98 -5.47 2.17
C LEU A 9 -4.58 -4.74 0.96
N LEU A 10 -3.93 -4.82 -0.21
CA LEU A 10 -4.42 -4.18 -1.44
C LEU A 10 -5.49 -5.00 -2.17
N LYS A 11 -5.56 -6.32 -1.95
CA LYS A 11 -6.50 -7.22 -2.62
C LYS A 11 -7.97 -6.83 -2.47
N PRO A 12 -8.47 -6.42 -1.27
CA PRO A 12 -9.85 -6.02 -1.10
C PRO A 12 -10.15 -4.57 -1.52
N LEU A 13 -9.12 -3.76 -1.82
CA LEU A 13 -9.32 -2.34 -2.10
C LEU A 13 -9.84 -2.10 -3.52
N PRO A 14 -10.76 -1.15 -3.71
CA PRO A 14 -11.21 -0.73 -5.03
C PRO A 14 -10.05 -0.09 -5.81
N ALA A 15 -10.12 -0.16 -7.15
CA ALA A 15 -9.06 0.33 -8.04
C ALA A 15 -8.71 1.81 -7.81
N THR A 16 -9.68 2.62 -7.39
CA THR A 16 -9.52 4.05 -7.09
C THR A 16 -8.59 4.28 -5.89
N GLU A 17 -8.90 3.67 -4.74
CA GLU A 17 -8.09 3.78 -3.52
C GLU A 17 -6.70 3.18 -3.72
N ARG A 18 -6.64 2.04 -4.42
CA ARG A 18 -5.38 1.40 -4.77
C ARG A 18 -4.49 2.30 -5.62
N SER A 19 -5.05 2.98 -6.61
CA SER A 19 -4.28 3.91 -7.46
C SER A 19 -3.76 5.11 -6.66
N LEU A 20 -4.55 5.62 -5.72
CA LEU A 20 -4.13 6.70 -4.82
C LEU A 20 -2.98 6.26 -3.90
N LEU A 21 -3.07 5.06 -3.33
CA LEU A 21 -2.02 4.48 -2.51
C LEU A 21 -0.74 4.19 -3.31
N GLU A 22 -0.87 3.66 -4.53
CA GLU A 22 0.26 3.41 -5.43
C GLU A 22 0.96 4.72 -5.86
N ALA A 23 0.22 5.82 -6.02
CA ALA A 23 0.80 7.14 -6.30
C ALA A 23 1.64 7.67 -5.12
N LYS A 24 1.18 7.47 -3.88
CA LYS A 24 1.88 7.92 -2.66
C LYS A 24 3.00 6.98 -2.22
N VAL A 25 2.88 5.68 -2.53
CA VAL A 25 3.86 4.64 -2.22
C VAL A 25 4.20 3.84 -3.49
N PRO A 26 5.04 4.39 -4.39
CA PRO A 26 5.46 3.73 -5.63
C PRO A 26 6.07 2.33 -5.47
N PRO A 27 6.81 2.01 -4.37
CA PRO A 27 7.37 0.67 -4.14
C PRO A 27 6.31 -0.43 -4.07
N VAL A 28 5.06 -0.10 -3.70
CA VAL A 28 3.96 -1.06 -3.63
C VAL A 28 3.62 -1.65 -5.01
N LYS A 29 3.83 -0.87 -6.08
CA LYS A 29 3.70 -1.32 -7.47
C LYS A 29 4.88 -2.19 -7.90
N ARG A 30 6.07 -1.97 -7.33
CA ARG A 30 7.31 -2.70 -7.63
C ARG A 30 7.49 -3.88 -6.67
N ARG A 31 6.96 -5.04 -7.07
CA ARG A 31 6.92 -6.30 -6.30
C ARG A 31 8.26 -6.79 -5.70
N THR A 32 9.41 -6.28 -6.10
CA THR A 32 10.74 -6.75 -5.66
C THR A 32 11.41 -5.87 -4.61
N SER A 33 11.05 -4.58 -4.50
CA SER A 33 11.75 -3.63 -3.61
C SER A 33 11.05 -3.38 -2.28
N CYS A 34 9.92 -4.03 -2.03
CA CYS A 34 9.03 -3.64 -0.96
C CYS A 34 9.52 -4.16 0.42
N VAL A 35 10.02 -3.23 1.24
CA VAL A 35 10.55 -3.48 2.58
C VAL A 35 9.57 -3.06 3.68
N TYR A 36 9.88 -3.37 4.94
CA TYR A 36 9.03 -3.02 6.08
C TYR A 36 8.71 -1.51 6.17
N ALA A 37 9.64 -0.64 5.78
CA ALA A 37 9.41 0.79 5.73
C ALA A 37 8.26 1.18 4.78
N ASP A 38 8.16 0.50 3.63
CA ASP A 38 7.08 0.73 2.67
C ASP A 38 5.73 0.24 3.21
N LEU A 39 5.71 -0.88 3.93
CA LEU A 39 4.50 -1.39 4.59
C LEU A 39 4.00 -0.39 5.63
N ARG A 40 4.91 0.15 6.46
CA ARG A 40 4.55 1.16 7.47
C ARG A 40 4.00 2.43 6.80
N LYS A 41 4.62 2.89 5.72
CA LYS A 41 4.17 4.06 4.95
C LYS A 41 2.80 3.83 4.30
N LEU A 42 2.59 2.65 3.70
CA LEU A 42 1.31 2.24 3.13
C LEU A 42 0.22 2.26 4.19
N TYR A 43 0.48 1.66 5.36
CA TYR A 43 -0.49 1.59 6.44
C TYR A 43 -0.90 2.99 6.94
N SER A 44 0.06 3.89 7.13
CA SER A 44 -0.25 5.29 7.49
C SER A 44 -1.08 6.03 6.42
N GLU A 45 -0.82 5.80 5.13
CA GLU A 45 -1.64 6.39 4.07
C GLU A 45 -3.04 5.77 3.97
N MET A 46 -3.18 4.47 4.26
CA MET A 46 -4.48 3.80 4.34
C MET A 46 -5.33 4.37 5.48
N GLU A 47 -4.74 4.60 6.65
CA GLU A 47 -5.43 5.23 7.78
C GLU A 47 -5.86 6.66 7.44
N ARG A 48 -5.02 7.43 6.73
CA ARG A 48 -5.40 8.77 6.24
C ARG A 48 -6.56 8.73 5.23
N LEU A 49 -6.61 7.73 4.37
CA LEU A 49 -7.72 7.56 3.42
C LEU A 49 -9.02 7.12 4.08
N LYS A 50 -8.95 6.35 5.19
CA LYS A 50 -10.13 5.97 5.97
C LYS A 50 -10.65 7.08 6.88
N ALA A 51 -9.78 7.99 7.30
CA ALA A 51 -10.12 9.11 8.16
C ALA A 51 -10.66 10.35 7.41
N ALA A 52 -10.67 10.31 6.08
CA ALA A 52 -11.20 11.36 5.19
C ALA A 52 -12.55 10.92 4.60
#